data_AF-A0A662S0P0-F1
#
_entry.id   AF-A0A662S0P0-F1
#
_cell.length_a   1.000
_cell.length_b   1.000
_cell.length_c   1.000
_cell.angle_alpha   90.00
_cell.angle_beta   90.00
_cell.angle_gamma   90.00
#
_symmetry.space_group_name_H-M   'P 1'
#
loop_
_entity.id
_entity.type
_entity.pdbx_description
1 polymer ?
#
loop_
_entity_poly.entity_id
_entity_poly.type
_entity_poly.pdbx_seq_one_letter_code
_entity_poly.pdbx_strand_id
1 'polypeptide(L)'
;SLVIRRNINVGDKYTFVNIGTALDFIQHAKKYKYELLAKVRGLDNITKRQVILEGSIYDVILKPHKGIFSLLIDTGGIIYTIGGYRAFIEDISAQEVTIEVTDPIQDYLSKNSNLQ
;
A
#
# COMPACT_ATOMS: atom_id res chain seq x y z
N SER A 1 -12.88 11.93 11.22
CA SER A 1 -12.15 11.37 10.09
C SER A 1 -11.67 12.54 9.24
N LEU A 2 -10.36 12.67 9.03
CA LEU A 2 -9.85 13.69 8.12
C LEU A 2 -10.21 13.23 6.72
N VAL A 3 -11.26 13.84 6.19
CA VAL A 3 -11.92 13.47 4.96
C VAL A 3 -10.93 13.62 3.81
N ILE A 4 -10.31 12.52 3.38
CA ILE A 4 -9.65 12.45 2.07
C ILE A 4 -10.77 12.44 1.01
N ARG A 5 -11.40 13.60 0.79
CA ARG A 5 -12.21 13.91 -0.41
C ARG A 5 -11.27 14.44 -1.48
N ARG A 6 -10.26 13.65 -1.85
CA ARG A 6 -9.49 13.92 -3.07
C ARG A 6 -10.06 13.03 -4.16
N ASN A 7 -10.25 13.59 -5.36
CA ASN A 7 -10.47 12.77 -6.54
C ASN A 7 -9.22 11.91 -6.72
N ILE A 8 -9.37 10.59 -6.56
CA ILE A 8 -8.32 9.62 -6.80
C ILE A 8 -8.34 9.33 -8.30
N ASN A 9 -7.23 9.57 -8.99
CA ASN A 9 -7.08 9.27 -10.41
C ASN A 9 -6.06 8.14 -10.61
N VAL A 10 -6.22 7.40 -11.71
CA VAL A 10 -5.25 6.39 -12.13
C VAL A 10 -3.92 7.06 -12.47
N GLY A 11 -2.81 6.47 -12.03
CA GLY A 11 -1.46 7.01 -12.15
C GLY A 11 -1.05 7.94 -10.99
N ASP A 12 -1.98 8.34 -10.12
CA ASP A 12 -1.64 9.13 -8.94
C ASP A 12 -0.77 8.33 -7.97
N LYS A 13 0.22 9.01 -7.36
CA LYS A 13 1.08 8.44 -6.32
C LYS A 13 0.93 9.23 -5.02
N TYR A 14 0.70 8.51 -3.93
CA TYR A 14 0.49 9.08 -2.60
C TYR A 14 1.50 8.47 -1.63
N THR A 15 2.25 9.31 -0.92
CA THR A 15 3.24 8.87 0.07
C THR A 15 2.77 9.19 1.48
N PHE A 16 2.85 8.18 2.35
CA PHE A 16 2.39 8.23 3.73
C PHE A 16 3.52 7.80 4.67
N VAL A 17 3.75 8.58 5.73
CA VAL A 17 4.63 8.20 6.85
C VAL A 17 3.85 7.58 8.01
N ASN A 18 2.52 7.73 8.01
CA ASN A 18 1.63 7.13 8.98
C ASN A 18 0.85 5.98 8.33
N ILE A 19 1.06 4.75 8.83
CA ILE A 19 0.40 3.55 8.29
C ILE A 19 -1.12 3.65 8.38
N GLY A 20 -1.66 4.21 9.47
CA GLY A 20 -3.12 4.33 9.65
C GLY A 20 -3.77 5.18 8.56
N THR A 21 -3.14 6.31 8.20
CA THR A 21 -3.60 7.15 7.08
C THR A 21 -3.47 6.44 5.73
N ALA A 22 -2.39 5.68 5.52
CA ALA A 22 -2.22 4.87 4.33
C ALA A 22 -3.33 3.82 4.19
N LEU A 23 -3.65 3.12 5.29
CA LEU A 23 -4.69 2.09 5.32
C LEU A 23 -6.09 2.68 5.09
N ASP A 24 -6.40 3.85 5.66
CA ASP A 24 -7.65 4.57 5.39
C ASP A 24 -7.79 4.94 3.90
N PHE A 25 -6.71 5.45 3.28
CA PHE A 25 -6.66 5.70 1.85
C PHE A 25 -6.88 4.42 1.03
N ILE A 26 -6.22 3.32 1.37
CA ILE A 26 -6.35 2.03 0.66
C ILE A 26 -7.78 1.53 0.72
N GLN A 27 -8.41 1.54 1.91
CA GLN A 27 -9.80 1.11 2.04
C GLN A 27 -10.75 1.96 1.22
N HIS A 28 -10.52 3.27 1.21
CA HIS A 28 -11.29 4.18 0.39
C HIS A 28 -11.12 3.86 -1.10
N ALA A 29 -9.89 3.75 -1.60
CA ALA A 29 -9.62 3.44 -3.01
C ALA A 29 -10.18 2.07 -3.44
N LYS A 30 -10.02 1.03 -2.61
CA LYS A 30 -10.60 -0.31 -2.87
C LYS A 30 -12.12 -0.30 -2.91
N LYS A 31 -12.81 0.57 -2.15
CA LYS A 31 -14.26 0.75 -2.25
C LYS A 31 -14.70 1.22 -3.65
N TYR A 32 -13.84 1.94 -4.36
CA TYR A 32 -14.05 2.36 -5.75
C TYR A 32 -13.43 1.39 -6.77
N LYS A 33 -12.98 0.20 -6.34
CA LYS A 33 -12.43 -0.87 -7.18
C LYS A 33 -11.14 -0.50 -7.92
N TYR A 34 -10.36 0.44 -7.38
CA TYR A 34 -9.01 0.67 -7.89
C TYR A 34 -8.09 -0.47 -7.46
N GLU A 35 -7.19 -0.85 -8.37
CA GLU A 35 -6.04 -1.70 -8.05
C GLU A 35 -4.89 -0.82 -7.55
N LEU A 36 -4.10 -1.31 -6.61
CA LEU A 36 -3.08 -0.50 -5.95
C LEU A 36 -1.75 -1.25 -5.88
N LEU A 37 -0.69 -0.56 -6.25
CA LEU A 37 0.69 -0.99 -5.99
C LEU A 37 1.23 -0.22 -4.81
N ALA A 38 1.98 -0.90 -3.94
CA ALA A 38 2.66 -0.30 -2.82
C ALA A 38 4.18 -0.46 -2.96
N LYS A 39 4.89 0.62 -2.63
CA LYS A 39 6.32 0.63 -2.34
C LYS A 39 6.51 1.01 -0.89
N VAL A 40 7.12 0.13 -0.11
CA VAL A 40 7.35 0.30 1.32
C VAL A 40 8.84 0.43 1.58
N ARG A 41 9.25 1.54 2.19
CA ARG A 41 10.58 1.69 2.78
C ARG A 41 10.45 1.48 4.29
N GLY A 42 11.20 0.52 4.83
CA GLY A 42 11.10 0.18 6.25
C GLY A 42 12.25 -0.69 6.74
N LEU A 43 12.08 -1.22 7.94
CA LEU A 43 13.01 -2.15 8.56
C LEU A 43 12.39 -3.54 8.59
N ASP A 44 13.15 -4.54 8.15
CA ASP A 44 12.81 -5.93 8.41
C ASP A 44 12.91 -6.21 9.92
N ASN A 45 11.84 -6.73 10.52
CA ASN A 45 11.75 -6.88 11.97
C ASN A 45 12.60 -8.01 12.53
N ILE A 46 13.06 -8.95 11.70
CA ILE A 46 13.92 -10.05 12.13
C ILE A 46 15.39 -9.59 12.07
N THR A 47 15.82 -9.12 10.91
CA THR A 47 17.21 -8.78 10.59
C THR A 47 17.59 -7.35 10.97
N LYS A 48 16.59 -6.49 11.22
CA LYS A 48 16.74 -5.05 11.50
C LYS A 48 17.41 -4.26 10.38
N ARG A 49 17.48 -4.82 9.17
CA ARG A 49 18.05 -4.14 8.00
C ARG A 49 17.01 -3.27 7.33
N GLN A 50 17.48 -2.18 6.72
CA GLN A 50 16.66 -1.36 5.84
C GLN A 50 16.29 -2.16 4.59
N VAL A 51 15.01 -2.18 4.25
CA VAL A 51 14.47 -2.84 3.07
C VAL A 51 13.56 -1.91 2.29
N ILE A 52 13.42 -2.22 1.00
CA ILE A 52 12.41 -1.65 0.11
C ILE A 52 11.64 -2.83 -0.46
N LEU A 53 10.33 -2.87 -0.22
CA LEU A 53 9.42 -3.87 -0.79
C LEU A 53 8.49 -3.19 -1.78
N GLU A 54 8.26 -3.84 -2.92
CA GLU A 54 7.33 -3.39 -3.95
C GLU A 54 6.39 -4.54 -4.31
N GLY A 55 5.10 -4.26 -4.44
CA GLY A 55 4.13 -5.28 -4.78
C GLY A 55 2.69 -4.79 -4.79
N SER A 56 1.78 -5.69 -5.12
CA SER A 56 0.34 -5.42 -5.16
C SER A 56 -0.25 -5.43 -3.77
N ILE A 57 -1.17 -4.50 -3.49
CA ILE A 57 -1.85 -4.45 -2.18
C ILE A 57 -2.90 -5.55 -2.11
N TYR A 58 -2.55 -6.66 -1.47
CA TYR A 58 -3.43 -7.82 -1.30
C TYR A 58 -4.62 -7.49 -0.38
N ASP A 59 -4.35 -7.03 0.85
CA ASP A 59 -5.39 -6.73 1.83
C ASP A 59 -4.90 -5.77 2.94
N VAL A 60 -5.81 -5.37 3.82
CA VAL A 60 -5.54 -4.54 4.99
C VAL A 60 -6.20 -5.14 6.24
N ILE A 61 -5.45 -5.23 7.34
CA ILE A 61 -5.95 -5.67 8.64
C ILE A 61 -6.02 -4.47 9.58
N LEU A 62 -7.24 -4.09 9.96
CA LEU A 62 -7.51 -3.06 10.95
C LEU A 62 -8.20 -3.66 12.17
N LYS A 63 -7.48 -3.75 13.30
CA LYS A 63 -8.07 -4.06 14.61
C LYS A 63 -7.64 -2.98 15.62
N PRO A 64 -8.25 -1.78 15.59
CA PRO A 64 -7.82 -0.65 16.41
C PRO A 64 -7.85 -0.94 17.92
N HIS A 65 -8.84 -1.70 18.38
CA HIS A 65 -8.97 -2.14 19.78
C HIS A 65 -7.84 -3.07 20.24
N LYS A 66 -7.04 -3.62 19.30
CA LYS A 66 -5.82 -4.40 19.56
C LYS A 66 -4.54 -3.66 19.17
N GLY A 67 -4.65 -2.42 18.68
CA GLY A 67 -3.52 -1.67 18.15
C GLY A 67 -2.92 -2.24 16.85
N ILE A 68 -3.66 -3.09 16.12
CA ILE A 68 -3.14 -3.75 14.91
C ILE A 68 -3.59 -2.98 13.67
N PHE A 69 -2.62 -2.56 12.87
CA PHE A 69 -2.76 -1.81 11.63
C PHE A 69 -1.77 -2.36 10.63
N SER A 70 -2.16 -3.38 9.86
CA SER A 70 -1.26 -4.13 9.00
C SER A 70 -1.68 -4.02 7.53
N LEU A 71 -0.73 -3.74 6.66
CA LEU A 71 -0.87 -3.81 5.21
C LEU A 71 -0.31 -5.16 4.75
N LEU A 72 -1.01 -5.85 3.84
CA LEU A 72 -0.54 -7.08 3.21
C LEU A 72 -0.15 -6.76 1.76
N ILE A 73 1.09 -7.06 1.39
CA ILE A 73 1.64 -6.83 0.06
C ILE A 73 2.04 -8.18 -0.55
N ASP A 74 1.55 -8.45 -1.75
CA ASP A 74 2.01 -9.57 -2.57
C ASP A 74 3.18 -9.12 -3.46
N THR A 75 4.33 -9.75 -3.26
CA THR A 75 5.61 -9.47 -3.94
C THR A 75 5.97 -10.55 -4.97
N GLY A 76 4.97 -11.03 -5.72
CA GLY A 76 5.16 -12.06 -6.76
C GLY A 76 4.96 -13.48 -6.24
N GLY A 77 3.91 -13.69 -5.44
CA GLY A 77 3.54 -14.98 -4.83
C GLY A 77 3.93 -15.10 -3.36
N ILE A 78 4.60 -14.10 -2.79
CA ILE A 78 4.96 -14.04 -1.38
C ILE A 78 4.27 -12.84 -0.73
N ILE A 79 3.45 -13.11 0.28
CA ILE A 79 2.72 -12.09 1.03
C ILE A 79 3.57 -11.65 2.23
N TYR A 80 3.89 -10.37 2.27
CA TYR A 80 4.52 -9.72 3.43
C TYR A 80 3.50 -8.93 4.23
N THR A 81 3.63 -8.96 5.55
CA THR A 81 2.90 -8.11 6.47
C THR A 81 3.72 -6.87 6.82
N ILE A 82 3.08 -5.71 6.75
CA ILE A 82 3.71 -4.41 6.94
C ILE A 82 2.95 -3.67 8.04
N GLY A 83 3.64 -3.40 9.15
CA GLY A 83 3.12 -2.55 10.22
C GLY A 83 3.64 -1.12 10.10
N GLY A 84 3.18 -0.25 11.01
CA GLY A 84 3.66 1.13 11.07
C GLY A 84 5.06 1.30 11.68
N TYR A 85 5.38 2.55 12.00
CA TYR A 85 6.61 2.90 12.70
C TYR A 85 6.67 2.19 14.06
N ARG A 86 7.77 1.45 14.31
CA ARG A 86 8.00 0.61 15.50
C ARG A 86 7.07 -0.59 15.65
N ALA A 87 6.39 -1.00 14.58
CA ALA A 87 5.73 -2.30 14.55
C ALA A 87 6.75 -3.41 14.78
N PHE A 88 6.36 -4.46 15.51
CA PHE A 88 7.24 -5.59 15.83
C PHE A 88 6.57 -6.96 15.61
N ILE A 89 5.27 -6.98 15.30
CA ILE A 89 4.51 -8.20 15.03
C ILE A 89 4.60 -8.55 13.54
N GLU A 90 4.45 -7.55 12.67
CA GLU A 90 4.56 -7.68 11.22
C GLU A 90 6.00 -7.91 10.75
N ASP A 91 6.16 -8.43 9.54
CA ASP A 91 7.48 -8.70 8.94
C ASP A 91 8.30 -7.42 8.79
N ILE A 92 7.66 -6.33 8.36
CA ILE A 92 8.32 -5.03 8.15
C ILE A 92 7.69 -3.95 9.03
N SER A 93 8.53 -3.16 9.70
CA SER A 93 8.14 -1.86 10.25
C SER A 93 8.31 -0.77 9.19
N ALA A 94 7.21 -0.27 8.64
CA ALA A 94 7.24 0.79 7.65
C ALA A 94 7.66 2.13 8.28
N GLN A 95 8.52 2.84 7.55
CA GLN A 95 8.83 4.25 7.78
C GLN A 95 8.10 5.14 6.76
N GLU A 96 7.89 4.61 5.56
CA GLU A 96 7.22 5.27 4.46
C GLU A 96 6.51 4.23 3.58
N VAL A 97 5.29 4.55 3.16
CA VAL A 97 4.50 3.76 2.21
C VAL A 97 4.08 4.68 1.08
N THR A 98 4.54 4.38 -0.13
CA THR A 98 4.06 5.01 -1.36
C THR A 98 3.05 4.09 -2.01
N ILE A 99 1.90 4.64 -2.39
CA ILE A 99 0.81 3.92 -3.04
C ILE A 99 0.60 4.53 -4.41
N GLU A 100 0.60 3.70 -5.43
CA GLU A 100 0.28 4.04 -6.80
C GLU A 100 -1.09 3.47 -7.15
N VAL A 101 -1.96 4.34 -7.66
CA VAL A 101 -3.30 3.96 -8.12
C VAL A 101 -3.19 3.43 -9.54
N THR A 102 -3.61 2.20 -9.74
CA THR A 102 -3.57 1.54 -11.04
C THR A 102 -4.98 1.12 -11.45
N ASP A 103 -5.25 1.17 -12.74
CA ASP A 103 -6.39 0.51 -13.34
C ASP A 103 -5.84 -0.44 -14.41
N PRO A 104 -5.97 -1.76 -14.24
CA PRO A 104 -5.47 -2.71 -15.22
C PRO A 104 -6.10 -2.51 -16.60
N ILE A 105 -7.34 -1.99 -16.68
CA ILE A 105 -8.00 -1.69 -17.96
C ILE A 105 -7.35 -0.46 -18.61
N GLN A 106 -7.14 0.61 -17.85
CA GLN A 106 -6.58 1.85 -18.40
C GLN A 106 -5.09 1.73 -18.71
N ASP A 107 -4.33 0.95 -17.94
CA ASP A 107 -2.92 0.63 -18.21
C ASP A 107 -2.77 -0.30 -19.44
N TYR A 108 -3.69 -1.25 -19.63
CA TYR A 108 -3.76 -2.02 -20.88
C TYR A 108 -4.08 -1.13 -22.09
N LEU A 109 -5.06 -0.23 -21.95
CA LEU A 109 -5.46 0.66 -23.03
C LEU A 109 -4.35 1.67 -23.39
N SER A 110 -3.62 2.21 -22.40
CA SER A 110 -2.54 3.19 -22.60
C SER A 110 -1.28 2.58 -23.23
N LYS A 111 -0.95 1.33 -22.89
CA LYS A 111 0.17 0.60 -23.49
C LYS A 111 -0.11 0.19 -24.93
N ASN A 112 -1.37 -0.10 -25.27
CA ASN A 112 -1.77 -0.55 -26.60
C ASN A 112 -2.23 0.57 -27.56
N SER A 113 -2.51 1.77 -27.05
CA SER A 113 -2.81 2.95 -27.89
C SER A 113 -1.57 3.59 -28.53
N ASN A 114 -0.37 3.30 -28.01
CA ASN A 114 0.91 3.73 -28.58
C ASN A 114 1.46 2.78 -29.69
N LEU A 115 0.65 1.82 -30.14
CA LEU A 115 0.99 0.85 -31.18
C LEU A 115 0.24 1.11 -32.52
N GLN A 116 -0.39 2.28 -32.67
CA GLN A 116 -1.04 2.73 -33.92
C GLN A 116 -0.31 3.90 -34.56
#